data_AF-A0A7X6VP58-F1
#
_entry.id   AF-A0A7X6VP58-F1
#
_cell.length_a   1.000
_cell.length_b   1.000
_cell.length_c   1.000
_cell.angle_alpha   90.00
_cell.angle_beta   90.00
_cell.angle_gamma   90.00
#
_symmetry.space_group_name_H-M   'P 1'
#
loop_
_entity.id
_entity.type
_entity.pdbx_description
1 polymer ?
#
loop_
_entity_poly.entity_id
_entity_poly.type
_entity_poly.pdbx_seq_one_letter_code
_entity_poly.pdbx_strand_id
1 'polypeptide(L)'
;MLFNVNTVYAEEDYIKQSKLIENVMDTTVILTIYNKDSAKTNEQFEYIENLFRKYHYLTDSFNDLSSENVYNLKTNLSLINQAFNVNHEVDKELYDLLLYAESLRFETDGYFDYTIGNLIDIWKEGVTKYKYQEMPKNEFQLILNQANNYQVVTDPIEFIEENGLYYVKIKEGVKLDLGGIAKGYVTNLAKDYLLANNTNYYMINSGQSSIAVGEKPDQTNYSIAIQDPVNSNRLYYAVVYVTNQTITTSGNNLQYFLYEGIRYHHIINPKTKMPAANYHALTIVGKDAGAMDAYSTALFSMPKGMLDEGLAQAEAEGAFYETHTNNIINKTEKINIVLENNIEGANKIGRYLILGLSIFVIAILIIGTILLYKNKQTSFKRPELFKDLALFIILILAFGVGYLNYHFWPKANPSIAEINYKLETYVTVDFDMQSININKQQSQDYPRYEIIDLKHFVTILGDYKINNERQEVVVEINFVTNEIRVSEENSPHNFCSLQGWTGRGAIICMPNNVTITFRSGNNFDLIL
;
A
#
# COMPACT_ATOMS: atom_id res chain seq x y z
N MET A 1 -23.99 14.63 -35.62
CA MET A 1 -24.79 13.95 -34.60
C MET A 1 -25.40 12.72 -35.25
N LEU A 2 -24.87 11.54 -34.94
CA LEU A 2 -25.62 10.32 -34.66
C LEU A 2 -24.59 9.27 -34.25
N PHE A 3 -24.77 8.86 -33.00
CA PHE A 3 -23.93 7.97 -32.22
C PHE A 3 -23.89 6.58 -32.88
N ASN A 4 -22.69 6.01 -32.98
CA ASN A 4 -22.58 4.56 -33.00
C ASN A 4 -22.25 4.12 -31.57
N VAL A 5 -23.31 3.82 -30.83
CA VAL A 5 -23.27 2.87 -29.71
C VAL A 5 -23.17 1.50 -30.35
N ASN A 6 -22.10 0.77 -30.06
CA ASN A 6 -21.94 -0.68 -30.14
C ASN A 6 -20.54 -0.93 -29.54
N THR A 7 -20.32 -1.67 -28.47
CA THR A 7 -21.15 -2.59 -27.70
C THR A 7 -20.32 -2.82 -26.44
N VAL A 8 -20.92 -2.77 -25.25
CA VAL A 8 -20.29 -3.35 -24.05
C VAL A 8 -20.13 -4.83 -24.36
N TYR A 9 -18.89 -5.28 -24.59
CA TYR A 9 -18.62 -6.70 -24.69
C TYR A 9 -19.01 -7.32 -23.34
N ALA A 10 -19.80 -8.39 -23.41
CA ALA A 10 -20.27 -9.14 -22.26
C ALA A 10 -19.14 -9.39 -21.26
N GLU A 11 -19.40 -9.15 -19.98
CA GLU A 11 -18.58 -9.65 -18.87
C GLU A 11 -18.35 -11.15 -19.11
N GLU A 12 -17.12 -11.52 -19.45
CA GLU A 12 -16.74 -12.93 -19.47
C GLU A 12 -16.74 -13.46 -18.03
N ASP A 13 -17.14 -14.73 -17.84
CA ASP A 13 -17.25 -15.48 -16.58
C ASP A 13 -15.91 -15.61 -15.78
N TYR A 14 -15.21 -14.51 -15.53
CA TYR A 14 -13.97 -14.50 -14.75
C TYR A 14 -14.29 -14.34 -13.27
N ILE A 15 -13.82 -15.31 -12.49
CA ILE A 15 -13.88 -15.28 -11.04
C ILE A 15 -12.61 -14.59 -10.55
N LYS A 16 -12.77 -13.46 -9.85
CA LYS A 16 -11.67 -12.81 -9.13
C LYS A 16 -11.41 -13.58 -7.85
N GLN A 17 -10.19 -14.07 -7.68
CA GLN A 17 -9.72 -14.64 -6.42
C GLN A 17 -8.44 -13.94 -6.00
N SER A 18 -8.25 -13.85 -4.69
CA SER A 18 -7.05 -13.27 -4.11
C SER A 18 -6.50 -14.16 -3.00
N LYS A 19 -5.18 -14.16 -2.86
CA LYS A 19 -4.46 -14.87 -1.80
C LYS A 19 -3.42 -13.95 -1.18
N LEU A 20 -3.38 -13.99 0.15
CA LEU A 20 -2.37 -13.34 0.96
C LEU A 20 -1.29 -14.35 1.31
N ILE A 21 -0.03 -14.01 1.08
CA ILE A 21 1.12 -14.78 1.55
C ILE A 21 1.85 -13.91 2.57
N GLU A 22 1.71 -14.26 3.84
CA GLU A 22 2.31 -13.52 4.95
C GLU A 22 3.71 -14.03 5.29
N ASN A 23 4.49 -13.15 5.93
CA ASN A 23 5.81 -13.46 6.48
C ASN A 23 6.76 -14.06 5.44
N VAL A 24 6.86 -13.42 4.27
CA VAL A 24 7.76 -13.85 3.20
C VAL A 24 8.56 -12.66 2.69
N MET A 25 9.89 -12.80 2.65
CA MET A 25 10.81 -11.74 2.22
C MET A 25 10.60 -10.40 2.98
N ASP A 26 10.38 -10.48 4.30
CA ASP A 26 10.08 -9.36 5.19
C ASP A 26 8.86 -8.52 4.78
N THR A 27 7.92 -9.14 4.07
CA THR A 27 6.71 -8.47 3.60
C THR A 27 5.52 -9.43 3.47
N THR A 28 4.42 -8.88 2.98
CA THR A 28 3.21 -9.61 2.62
C THR A 28 3.02 -9.51 1.12
N VAL A 29 2.79 -10.65 0.46
CA VAL A 29 2.52 -10.71 -0.97
C VAL A 29 1.03 -10.91 -1.20
N ILE A 30 0.42 -10.04 -2.01
CA ILE A 30 -0.98 -10.15 -2.42
C ILE A 30 -1.00 -10.62 -3.88
N LEU A 31 -1.55 -11.80 -4.10
CA LEU A 31 -1.84 -12.33 -5.42
C LEU A 31 -3.31 -12.11 -5.72
N THR A 32 -3.62 -11.62 -6.91
CA THR A 32 -4.98 -11.55 -7.44
C THR A 32 -4.98 -12.12 -8.84
N ILE A 33 -5.83 -13.11 -9.09
CA ILE A 33 -5.95 -13.78 -10.39
C ILE A 33 -7.43 -13.74 -10.79
N TYR A 34 -7.67 -13.46 -12.06
CA TYR A 34 -8.98 -13.57 -12.67
C TYR A 34 -8.97 -14.78 -13.60
N ASN A 35 -9.74 -15.81 -13.28
CA ASN A 35 -9.80 -17.04 -14.08
C ASN A 35 -11.25 -17.56 -14.15
N LYS A 36 -11.58 -18.28 -15.22
CA LYS A 36 -12.87 -18.97 -15.35
C LYS A 36 -12.91 -20.25 -14.50
N ASP A 37 -11.74 -20.80 -14.18
CA ASP A 37 -11.58 -22.03 -13.40
C ASP A 37 -10.93 -21.75 -12.04
N SER A 38 -11.70 -21.87 -10.95
CA SER A 38 -11.19 -21.67 -9.60
C SER A 38 -10.17 -22.71 -9.15
N ALA A 39 -10.24 -23.94 -9.65
CA ALA A 39 -9.29 -24.99 -9.29
C ALA A 39 -7.91 -24.66 -9.87
N LYS A 40 -7.88 -24.22 -11.14
CA LYS A 40 -6.65 -23.72 -11.77
C LYS A 40 -6.05 -22.52 -11.02
N THR A 41 -6.88 -21.59 -10.55
CA THR A 41 -6.40 -20.46 -9.74
C THR A 41 -5.74 -20.92 -8.43
N ASN A 42 -6.32 -21.92 -7.76
CA ASN A 42 -5.77 -22.45 -6.51
C ASN A 42 -4.40 -23.13 -6.73
N GLU A 43 -4.25 -23.91 -7.81
CA GLU A 43 -2.96 -24.50 -8.19
C GLU A 43 -1.90 -23.41 -8.45
N GLN A 44 -2.27 -22.35 -9.16
CA GLN A 44 -1.39 -21.22 -9.44
C GLN A 44 -0.98 -20.48 -8.15
N PHE A 45 -1.90 -20.32 -7.22
CA PHE A 45 -1.65 -19.74 -5.90
C PHE A 45 -0.73 -20.59 -5.03
N GLU A 46 -0.84 -21.91 -5.08
CA GLU A 46 0.07 -22.81 -4.36
C GLU A 46 1.46 -22.79 -4.97
N TYR A 47 1.56 -22.84 -6.30
CA TYR A 47 2.84 -22.75 -7.00
C TYR A 47 3.57 -21.44 -6.68
N ILE A 48 2.89 -20.30 -6.81
CA ILE A 48 3.51 -18.99 -6.58
C ILE A 48 3.87 -18.81 -5.10
N GLU A 49 3.05 -19.28 -4.15
CA GLU A 49 3.43 -19.25 -2.74
C GLU A 49 4.70 -20.06 -2.48
N ASN A 50 4.78 -21.28 -3.00
CA ASN A 50 5.98 -22.11 -2.87
C ASN A 50 7.20 -21.44 -3.51
N LEU A 51 7.02 -20.75 -4.63
CA LEU A 51 8.06 -19.97 -5.29
C LEU A 51 8.57 -18.84 -4.37
N PHE A 52 7.69 -18.03 -3.80
CA PHE A 52 8.07 -16.95 -2.87
C PHE A 52 8.77 -17.48 -1.62
N ARG A 53 8.26 -18.56 -1.03
CA ARG A 53 8.88 -19.17 0.17
C ARG A 53 10.24 -19.81 -0.14
N LYS A 54 10.39 -20.47 -1.30
CA LYS A 54 11.68 -20.99 -1.76
C LYS A 54 12.72 -19.89 -1.89
N TYR A 55 12.37 -18.79 -2.56
CA TYR A 55 13.30 -17.68 -2.73
C TYR A 55 13.51 -16.86 -1.46
N HIS A 56 12.54 -16.81 -0.54
CA HIS A 56 12.78 -16.28 0.80
C HIS A 56 13.92 -17.03 1.50
N TYR A 57 13.88 -18.38 1.49
CA TYR A 57 14.97 -19.19 2.01
C TYR A 57 16.30 -18.94 1.28
N LEU A 58 16.29 -18.93 -0.06
CA LEU A 58 17.51 -18.76 -0.86
C LEU A 58 18.18 -17.39 -0.68
N THR A 59 17.39 -16.34 -0.47
CA THR A 59 17.87 -14.95 -0.51
C THR A 59 18.06 -14.31 0.86
N ASP A 60 17.69 -14.99 1.95
CA ASP A 60 17.98 -14.53 3.31
C ASP A 60 19.51 -14.49 3.54
N SER A 61 20.04 -13.28 3.76
CA SER A 61 21.46 -13.01 3.97
C SER A 61 21.90 -13.01 5.44
N PHE A 62 20.97 -13.22 6.39
CA PHE A 62 21.18 -12.98 7.82
C PHE A 62 20.85 -14.19 8.68
N ASN A 63 19.67 -14.77 8.50
CA ASN A 63 19.17 -15.84 9.34
C ASN A 63 19.70 -17.18 8.84
N ASP A 64 20.13 -18.01 9.78
CA ASP A 64 20.33 -19.42 9.49
C ASP A 64 18.97 -20.11 9.43
N LEU A 65 18.40 -20.16 8.22
CA LEU A 65 17.14 -20.84 7.94
C LEU A 65 17.35 -22.33 7.62
N SER A 66 18.51 -22.93 7.93
CA SER A 66 18.81 -24.33 7.60
C SER A 66 17.76 -25.32 8.15
N SER A 67 17.18 -25.04 9.33
CA SER A 67 16.07 -25.83 9.90
C SER A 67 14.77 -25.72 9.11
N GLU A 68 14.64 -24.72 8.24
CA GLU A 68 13.47 -24.44 7.39
C GLU A 68 13.70 -24.85 5.92
N ASN A 69 14.80 -25.53 5.61
CA ASN A 69 15.12 -26.03 4.27
C ASN A 69 14.23 -27.23 3.88
N VAL A 70 12.93 -27.01 3.81
CA VAL A 70 11.93 -27.98 3.34
C VAL A 70 12.03 -28.27 1.84
N TYR A 71 12.87 -27.49 1.13
CA TYR A 71 13.08 -27.59 -0.32
C TYR A 71 14.28 -28.48 -0.70
N ASN A 72 15.02 -29.03 0.27
CA ASN A 72 16.23 -29.83 0.07
C ASN A 72 17.28 -29.13 -0.81
N LEU A 73 17.40 -27.81 -0.63
CA LEU A 73 18.37 -26.98 -1.35
C LEU A 73 19.77 -27.17 -0.76
N LYS A 74 20.80 -27.01 -1.59
CA LYS A 74 22.20 -27.25 -1.18
C LYS A 74 22.73 -26.18 -0.25
N THR A 75 22.37 -24.92 -0.50
CA THR A 75 22.82 -23.75 0.26
C THR A 75 21.89 -22.55 0.05
N ASN A 76 22.15 -21.47 0.77
CA ASN A 76 21.49 -20.18 0.64
C ASN A 76 22.50 -19.03 0.82
N LEU A 77 22.01 -17.79 0.72
CA LEU A 77 22.86 -16.61 0.81
C LEU A 77 23.54 -16.45 2.18
N SER A 78 22.85 -16.75 3.28
CA SER A 78 23.44 -16.65 4.63
C SER A 78 24.59 -17.63 4.85
N LEU A 79 24.50 -18.86 4.31
CA LEU A 79 25.59 -19.84 4.37
C LEU A 79 26.78 -19.45 3.49
N ILE A 80 26.53 -18.93 2.28
CA ILE A 80 27.60 -18.42 1.40
C ILE A 80 28.39 -17.31 2.11
N ASN A 81 27.69 -16.41 2.81
CA ASN A 81 28.27 -15.29 3.55
C ASN A 81 29.16 -15.70 4.74
N GLN A 82 29.15 -16.97 5.16
CA GLN A 82 29.93 -17.44 6.31
C GLN A 82 31.34 -17.95 5.95
N ALA A 83 31.62 -18.26 4.67
CA ALA A 83 32.91 -18.81 4.26
C ALA A 83 33.44 -18.18 2.97
N PHE A 84 34.59 -17.51 3.08
CA PHE A 84 35.27 -16.84 1.97
C PHE A 84 36.26 -17.76 1.25
N ASN A 85 36.50 -17.51 -0.03
CA ASN A 85 37.48 -18.20 -0.87
C ASN A 85 37.26 -19.73 -0.96
N VAL A 86 36.05 -20.20 -0.67
CA VAL A 86 35.63 -21.61 -0.78
C VAL A 86 34.56 -21.72 -1.87
N ASN A 87 34.57 -22.82 -2.62
CA ASN A 87 33.51 -23.15 -3.57
C ASN A 87 32.26 -23.59 -2.80
N HIS A 88 31.19 -22.81 -2.89
CA HIS A 88 29.86 -23.19 -2.41
C HIS A 88 29.09 -23.82 -3.54
N GLU A 89 28.68 -25.08 -3.39
CA GLU A 89 27.78 -25.70 -4.36
C GLU A 89 26.37 -25.12 -4.19
N VAL A 90 25.81 -24.60 -5.27
CA VAL A 90 24.49 -23.97 -5.29
C VAL A 90 23.55 -24.70 -6.24
N ASP A 91 22.25 -24.56 -6.00
CA ASP A 91 21.24 -24.94 -6.97
C ASP A 91 21.15 -23.89 -8.09
N LYS A 92 20.65 -24.33 -9.25
CA LYS A 92 20.61 -23.49 -10.45
C LYS A 92 19.82 -22.20 -10.22
N GLU A 93 18.75 -22.27 -9.43
CA GLU A 93 17.92 -21.11 -9.11
C GLU A 93 18.69 -19.97 -8.43
N LEU A 94 19.55 -20.29 -7.46
CA LEU A 94 20.37 -19.28 -6.80
C LEU A 94 21.50 -18.82 -7.71
N TYR A 95 22.11 -19.73 -8.46
CA TYR A 95 23.17 -19.41 -9.42
C TYR A 95 22.68 -18.41 -10.48
N ASP A 96 21.51 -18.65 -11.08
CA ASP A 96 20.91 -17.79 -12.09
C ASP A 96 20.57 -16.40 -11.52
N LEU A 97 20.01 -16.34 -10.31
CA LEU A 97 19.73 -15.06 -9.64
C LEU A 97 21.01 -14.27 -9.35
N LEU A 98 22.08 -14.94 -8.88
CA LEU A 98 23.36 -14.29 -8.62
C LEU A 98 24.02 -13.80 -9.91
N LEU A 99 23.96 -14.58 -11.00
CA LEU A 99 24.43 -14.14 -12.32
C LEU A 99 23.65 -12.93 -12.84
N TYR A 100 22.34 -12.91 -12.65
CA TYR A 100 21.49 -11.79 -13.04
C TYR A 100 21.76 -10.53 -12.19
N ALA A 101 21.95 -10.69 -10.88
CA ALA A 101 22.38 -9.60 -10.01
C ALA A 101 23.77 -9.06 -10.41
N GLU A 102 24.68 -9.95 -10.83
CA GLU A 102 26.01 -9.59 -11.33
C GLU A 102 25.93 -8.79 -12.63
N SER A 103 25.11 -9.20 -13.59
CA SER A 103 24.95 -8.43 -14.84
C SER A 103 24.43 -7.02 -14.55
N LEU A 104 23.43 -6.90 -13.67
CA LEU A 104 22.86 -5.61 -13.26
C LEU A 104 23.86 -4.75 -12.48
N ARG A 105 24.77 -5.36 -11.69
CA ARG A 105 25.87 -4.62 -11.06
C ARG A 105 26.76 -3.96 -12.10
N PHE A 106 27.11 -4.69 -13.17
CA PHE A 106 27.93 -4.13 -14.25
C PHE A 106 27.18 -3.08 -15.07
N GLU A 107 25.94 -3.35 -15.46
CA GLU A 107 25.11 -2.42 -16.25
C GLU A 107 24.89 -1.08 -15.54
N THR A 108 24.75 -1.12 -14.21
CA THR A 108 24.55 0.08 -13.39
C THR A 108 25.85 0.72 -12.90
N ASP A 109 27.02 0.36 -13.44
CA ASP A 109 28.33 0.87 -13.02
C ASP A 109 28.55 0.74 -11.49
N GLY A 110 28.04 -0.36 -10.91
CA GLY A 110 28.12 -0.67 -9.48
C GLY A 110 27.28 0.26 -8.59
N TYR A 111 26.29 0.99 -9.12
CA TYR A 111 25.34 1.74 -8.30
C TYR A 111 24.27 0.84 -7.66
N PHE A 112 23.89 -0.25 -8.33
CA PHE A 112 23.34 -1.43 -7.66
C PHE A 112 24.50 -2.39 -7.43
N ASP A 113 24.75 -2.76 -6.18
CA ASP A 113 25.80 -3.71 -5.84
C ASP A 113 25.30 -4.63 -4.72
N TYR A 114 25.03 -5.88 -5.07
CA TYR A 114 24.55 -6.88 -4.12
C TYR A 114 25.68 -7.46 -3.25
N THR A 115 26.93 -7.05 -3.44
CA THR A 115 28.11 -7.61 -2.76
C THR A 115 28.62 -6.75 -1.59
N ILE A 116 27.96 -5.60 -1.37
CA ILE A 116 28.27 -4.65 -0.30
C ILE A 116 27.40 -4.85 0.96
N GLY A 117 26.93 -6.06 1.23
CA GLY A 117 26.10 -6.38 2.39
C GLY A 117 26.72 -5.94 3.71
N ASN A 118 28.06 -6.02 3.84
CA ASN A 118 28.78 -5.54 5.02
C ASN A 118 28.63 -4.02 5.21
N LEU A 119 28.63 -3.25 4.12
CA LEU A 119 28.40 -1.80 4.18
C LEU A 119 26.94 -1.49 4.51
N ILE A 120 26.01 -2.26 3.96
CA ILE A 120 24.58 -2.14 4.27
C ILE A 120 24.35 -2.41 5.77
N ASP A 121 24.99 -3.45 6.33
CA ASP A 121 24.91 -3.81 7.75
C ASP A 121 25.35 -2.67 8.68
N ILE A 122 26.45 -1.99 8.35
CA ILE A 122 26.96 -0.83 9.12
C ILE A 122 25.87 0.22 9.27
N TRP A 123 25.13 0.52 8.20
CA TRP A 123 24.02 1.49 8.26
C TRP A 123 22.74 0.90 8.88
N LYS A 124 22.45 -0.39 8.63
CA LYS A 124 21.30 -1.10 9.23
C LYS A 124 21.42 -1.16 10.76
N GLU A 125 22.62 -1.22 11.33
CA GLU A 125 22.85 -1.12 12.78
C GLU A 125 22.23 0.18 13.34
N GLY A 126 22.54 1.31 12.69
CA GLY A 126 21.98 2.60 13.03
C GLY A 126 20.46 2.66 12.88
N VAL A 127 19.94 2.17 11.75
CA VAL A 127 18.48 2.12 11.49
C VAL A 127 17.76 1.28 12.53
N THR A 128 18.34 0.15 12.93
CA THR A 128 17.72 -0.76 13.90
C THR A 128 17.69 -0.14 15.29
N LYS A 129 18.80 0.49 15.71
CA LYS A 129 18.96 1.08 17.04
C LYS A 129 18.19 2.39 17.21
N TYR A 130 18.06 3.20 16.16
CA TYR A 130 17.46 4.54 16.19
C TYR A 130 16.30 4.72 15.20
N LYS A 131 15.53 3.66 14.96
CA LYS A 131 14.43 3.67 13.99
C LYS A 131 13.50 4.87 14.21
N TYR A 132 13.41 5.74 13.20
CA TYR A 132 12.64 7.00 13.21
C TYR A 132 13.02 8.03 14.28
N GLN A 133 14.18 7.85 14.93
CA GLN A 133 14.65 8.70 16.03
C GLN A 133 15.95 9.42 15.66
N GLU A 134 16.25 10.47 16.40
CA GLU A 134 17.51 11.21 16.28
C GLU A 134 18.67 10.40 16.90
N MET A 135 19.70 10.14 16.10
CA MET A 135 20.90 9.44 16.53
C MET A 135 21.89 10.41 17.19
N PRO A 136 22.48 10.05 18.35
CA PRO A 136 23.54 10.82 18.97
C PRO A 136 24.79 10.95 18.09
N LYS A 137 25.47 12.10 18.15
CA LYS A 137 26.66 12.40 17.35
C LYS A 137 27.78 11.38 17.49
N ASN A 138 28.07 10.89 18.69
CA ASN A 138 29.12 9.89 18.89
C ASN A 138 28.83 8.58 18.15
N GLU A 139 27.59 8.11 18.18
CA GLU A 139 27.14 6.87 17.52
C GLU A 139 27.15 7.05 16.00
N PHE A 140 26.68 8.20 15.51
CA PHE A 140 26.75 8.53 14.09
C PHE A 140 28.18 8.56 13.57
N GLN A 141 29.12 9.16 14.32
CA GLN A 141 30.53 9.19 13.93
C GLN A 141 31.17 7.80 13.90
N LEU A 142 30.73 6.86 14.76
CA LEU A 142 31.20 5.47 14.72
C LEU A 142 30.77 4.79 13.42
N ILE A 143 29.48 4.85 13.08
CA ILE A 143 28.92 4.29 11.84
C ILE A 143 29.62 4.91 10.62
N LEU A 144 29.75 6.23 10.60
CA LEU A 144 30.40 6.96 9.51
C LEU A 144 31.86 6.52 9.32
N ASN A 145 32.61 6.36 10.42
CA ASN A 145 34.00 5.90 10.35
C ASN A 145 34.10 4.46 9.85
N GLN A 146 33.22 3.56 10.28
CA GLN A 146 33.16 2.19 9.77
C GLN A 146 32.85 2.18 8.26
N ALA A 147 31.84 2.93 7.83
CA ALA A 147 31.46 3.02 6.42
C ALA A 147 32.58 3.61 5.56
N ASN A 148 33.27 4.66 6.01
CA ASN A 148 34.38 5.26 5.28
C ASN A 148 35.56 4.29 5.11
N ASN A 149 35.82 3.47 6.13
CA ASN A 149 36.90 2.47 6.12
C ASN A 149 36.58 1.23 5.28
N TYR A 150 35.30 0.95 5.03
CA TYR A 150 34.88 -0.18 4.19
C TYR A 150 35.48 -0.07 2.78
N GLN A 151 36.00 -1.17 2.25
CA GLN A 151 36.53 -1.23 0.88
C GLN A 151 35.60 -2.08 0.02
N VAL A 152 35.08 -1.49 -1.06
CA VAL A 152 34.31 -2.23 -2.06
C VAL A 152 35.27 -3.12 -2.84
N VAL A 153 34.94 -4.40 -2.97
CA VAL A 153 35.77 -5.41 -3.63
C VAL A 153 35.45 -5.41 -5.12
N THR A 154 36.44 -5.17 -5.99
CA THR A 154 36.24 -5.02 -7.45
C THR A 154 35.78 -6.30 -8.15
N ASP A 155 36.32 -7.45 -7.73
CA ASP A 155 36.00 -8.77 -8.30
C ASP A 155 35.49 -9.67 -7.17
N PRO A 156 34.29 -9.40 -6.63
CA PRO A 156 33.85 -9.93 -5.34
C PRO A 156 33.45 -11.41 -5.39
N ILE A 157 33.12 -11.94 -6.57
CA ILE A 157 32.58 -13.28 -6.74
C ILE A 157 33.16 -13.96 -7.99
N GLU A 158 33.34 -15.28 -7.91
CA GLU A 158 33.64 -16.16 -9.04
C GLU A 158 32.48 -17.13 -9.25
N PHE A 159 32.09 -17.33 -10.51
CA PHE A 159 31.05 -18.26 -10.94
C PHE A 159 31.71 -19.44 -11.68
N ILE A 160 31.39 -20.67 -11.29
CA ILE A 160 32.00 -21.88 -11.83
C ILE A 160 30.90 -22.89 -12.19
N GLU A 161 30.92 -23.38 -13.42
CA GLU A 161 30.06 -24.48 -13.88
C GLU A 161 30.94 -25.66 -14.28
N GLU A 162 30.78 -26.80 -13.61
CA GLU A 162 31.59 -27.99 -13.85
C GLU A 162 30.74 -29.26 -13.71
N ASN A 163 30.77 -30.15 -14.71
CA ASN A 163 30.07 -31.43 -14.70
C ASN A 163 28.55 -31.34 -14.41
N GLY A 164 27.91 -30.23 -14.82
CA GLY A 164 26.47 -29.97 -14.56
C GLY A 164 26.16 -29.52 -13.13
N LEU A 165 27.19 -29.18 -12.35
CA LEU A 165 27.09 -28.58 -11.03
C LEU A 165 27.48 -27.10 -11.10
N TYR A 166 26.90 -26.30 -10.22
CA TYR A 166 27.08 -24.86 -10.15
C TYR A 166 27.74 -24.50 -8.81
N TYR A 167 28.78 -23.68 -8.88
CA TYR A 167 29.49 -23.21 -7.70
C TYR A 167 29.68 -21.70 -7.73
N VAL A 168 29.62 -21.10 -6.54
CA VAL A 168 29.97 -19.70 -6.34
C VAL A 168 31.07 -19.58 -5.29
N LYS A 169 31.98 -18.63 -5.46
CA LYS A 169 33.03 -18.33 -4.48
C LYS A 169 33.10 -16.83 -4.26
N ILE A 170 32.88 -16.40 -3.02
CA ILE A 170 33.00 -14.99 -2.63
C ILE A 170 34.39 -14.72 -2.03
N LYS A 171 34.93 -13.52 -2.26
CA LYS A 171 36.21 -13.09 -1.69
C LYS A 171 36.08 -12.59 -0.26
N GLU A 172 37.20 -12.51 0.44
CA GLU A 172 37.24 -11.90 1.77
C GLU A 172 36.76 -10.44 1.73
N GLY A 173 35.97 -10.03 2.74
CA GLY A 173 35.37 -8.70 2.82
C GLY A 173 34.04 -8.52 2.07
N VAL A 174 33.64 -9.52 1.28
CA VAL A 174 32.35 -9.55 0.58
C VAL A 174 31.27 -10.13 1.49
N LYS A 175 30.09 -9.53 1.44
CA LYS A 175 28.87 -10.14 1.97
C LYS A 175 27.76 -9.87 0.98
N LEU A 176 27.08 -10.92 0.54
CA LEU A 176 25.99 -10.82 -0.42
C LEU A 176 24.70 -10.39 0.30
N ASP A 177 23.99 -9.41 -0.26
CA ASP A 177 22.66 -8.94 0.15
C ASP A 177 21.82 -8.72 -1.13
N LEU A 178 20.77 -9.52 -1.31
CA LEU A 178 19.89 -9.47 -2.48
C LEU A 178 18.61 -8.63 -2.23
N GLY A 179 18.56 -7.84 -1.16
CA GLY A 179 17.37 -7.10 -0.75
C GLY A 179 16.84 -6.11 -1.80
N GLY A 180 17.72 -5.62 -2.68
CA GLY A 180 17.40 -4.70 -3.78
C GLY A 180 17.06 -5.36 -5.12
N ILE A 181 16.93 -6.69 -5.19
CA ILE A 181 16.56 -7.40 -6.44
C ILE A 181 15.61 -8.58 -6.19
N ALA A 182 15.70 -9.23 -5.04
CA ALA A 182 15.06 -10.52 -4.79
C ALA A 182 13.54 -10.47 -4.95
N LYS A 183 12.87 -9.41 -4.44
CA LYS A 183 11.41 -9.29 -4.53
C LYS A 183 10.96 -9.08 -5.96
N GLY A 184 11.61 -8.19 -6.70
CA GLY A 184 11.37 -7.98 -8.12
C GLY A 184 11.60 -9.25 -8.94
N TYR A 185 12.70 -9.96 -8.69
CA TYR A 185 13.04 -11.19 -9.42
C TYR A 185 11.97 -12.27 -9.24
N VAL A 186 11.55 -12.54 -8.00
CA VAL A 186 10.52 -13.55 -7.73
C VAL A 186 9.16 -13.12 -8.27
N THR A 187 8.84 -11.82 -8.20
CA THR A 187 7.65 -11.25 -8.85
C THR A 187 7.69 -11.49 -10.35
N ASN A 188 8.86 -11.36 -10.98
CA ASN A 188 9.04 -11.63 -12.41
C ASN A 188 8.84 -13.12 -12.73
N LEU A 189 9.41 -14.02 -11.93
CA LEU A 189 9.21 -15.46 -12.12
C LEU A 189 7.75 -15.88 -11.97
N ALA A 190 7.03 -15.31 -10.99
CA ALA A 190 5.61 -15.56 -10.79
C ALA A 190 4.79 -15.03 -11.98
N LYS A 191 5.12 -13.84 -12.49
CA LYS A 191 4.54 -13.25 -13.70
C LYS A 191 4.75 -14.17 -14.92
N ASP A 192 5.97 -14.60 -15.15
CA ASP A 192 6.32 -15.46 -16.30
C ASP A 192 5.63 -16.83 -16.21
N TYR A 193 5.52 -17.40 -15.01
CA TYR A 193 4.74 -18.62 -14.77
C TYR A 193 3.26 -18.45 -15.11
N LEU A 194 2.62 -17.34 -14.71
CA LEU A 194 1.22 -17.08 -15.05
C LEU A 194 1.02 -16.95 -16.56
N LEU A 195 1.89 -16.20 -17.23
CA LEU A 195 1.86 -16.03 -18.70
C LEU A 195 2.07 -17.37 -19.43
N ALA A 196 3.04 -18.18 -18.99
CA ALA A 196 3.27 -19.52 -19.55
C ALA A 196 2.07 -20.46 -19.40
N ASN A 197 1.22 -20.21 -18.40
CA ASN A 197 -0.02 -20.95 -18.16
C ASN A 197 -1.27 -20.29 -18.79
N ASN A 198 -1.09 -19.33 -19.69
CA ASN A 198 -2.14 -18.56 -20.35
C ASN A 198 -3.06 -17.81 -19.37
N THR A 199 -2.54 -17.37 -18.24
CA THR A 199 -3.24 -16.48 -17.30
C THR A 199 -2.74 -15.06 -17.51
N ASN A 200 -3.50 -14.28 -18.29
CA ASN A 200 -3.15 -12.88 -18.61
C ASN A 200 -3.71 -11.87 -17.61
N TYR A 201 -4.69 -12.27 -16.80
CA TYR A 201 -5.41 -11.36 -15.90
C TYR A 201 -5.00 -11.56 -14.45
N TYR A 202 -4.03 -10.76 -14.01
CA TYR A 202 -3.46 -10.90 -12.68
C TYR A 202 -2.88 -9.59 -12.14
N MET A 203 -2.70 -9.57 -10.83
CA MET A 203 -1.88 -8.61 -10.10
C MET A 203 -1.08 -9.38 -9.04
N ILE A 204 0.23 -9.15 -9.02
CA ILE A 204 1.16 -9.64 -8.00
C ILE A 204 1.70 -8.40 -7.31
N ASN A 205 1.40 -8.23 -6.03
CA ASN A 205 1.91 -7.13 -5.22
C ASN A 205 2.80 -7.70 -4.12
N SER A 206 4.10 -7.48 -4.21
CA SER A 206 5.11 -7.96 -3.27
C SER A 206 5.58 -6.82 -2.36
N GLY A 207 4.65 -6.36 -1.51
CA GLY A 207 4.88 -5.27 -0.57
C GLY A 207 4.88 -3.89 -1.22
N GLN A 208 5.49 -2.92 -0.55
CA GLN A 208 5.55 -1.54 -1.06
C GLN A 208 6.61 -1.32 -2.15
N SER A 209 7.39 -2.36 -2.46
CA SER A 209 8.52 -2.26 -3.38
C SER A 209 8.16 -2.65 -4.81
N SER A 210 7.44 -3.76 -5.06
CA SER A 210 7.30 -4.30 -6.43
C SER A 210 5.90 -4.81 -6.70
N ILE A 211 5.31 -4.38 -7.83
CA ILE A 211 3.98 -4.77 -8.29
C ILE A 211 4.06 -5.14 -9.76
N ALA A 212 3.62 -6.33 -10.15
CA ALA A 212 3.43 -6.71 -11.55
C ALA A 212 1.94 -6.89 -11.85
N VAL A 213 1.49 -6.33 -12.98
CA VAL A 213 0.11 -6.44 -13.45
C VAL A 213 0.07 -6.96 -14.89
N GLY A 214 -0.90 -7.83 -15.16
CA GLY A 214 -1.27 -8.22 -16.51
C GLY A 214 -2.33 -7.28 -17.09
N GLU A 215 -3.31 -7.87 -17.76
CA GLU A 215 -4.52 -7.20 -18.24
C GLU A 215 -5.66 -7.30 -17.21
N LYS A 216 -6.68 -6.46 -17.34
CA LYS A 216 -7.95 -6.66 -16.64
C LYS A 216 -8.98 -7.29 -17.58
N PRO A 217 -9.89 -8.14 -17.08
CA PRO A 217 -10.99 -8.67 -17.89
C PRO A 217 -11.86 -7.58 -18.53
N ASP A 218 -12.00 -6.42 -17.87
CA ASP A 218 -12.76 -5.27 -18.37
C ASP A 218 -11.99 -4.36 -19.35
N GLN A 219 -10.75 -4.75 -19.71
CA GLN A 219 -9.84 -4.02 -20.59
C GLN A 219 -9.47 -2.61 -20.09
N THR A 220 -9.76 -2.28 -18.84
CA THR A 220 -9.30 -1.03 -18.21
C THR A 220 -7.89 -1.19 -17.68
N ASN A 221 -7.20 -0.06 -17.47
CA ASN A 221 -5.89 -0.07 -16.81
C ASN A 221 -6.03 -0.39 -15.31
N TYR A 222 -5.01 -1.00 -14.74
CA TYR A 222 -4.79 -0.96 -13.30
C TYR A 222 -4.48 0.47 -12.85
N SER A 223 -5.07 0.87 -11.73
CA SER A 223 -4.82 2.15 -11.08
C SER A 223 -4.00 1.87 -9.83
N ILE A 224 -2.70 2.19 -9.88
CA ILE A 224 -1.76 1.92 -8.79
C ILE A 224 -1.45 3.24 -8.08
N ALA A 225 -1.93 3.37 -6.85
CA ALA A 225 -1.67 4.53 -6.00
C ALA A 225 -0.29 4.40 -5.35
N ILE A 226 0.46 5.51 -5.32
CA ILE A 226 1.82 5.54 -4.80
C ILE A 226 1.87 6.39 -3.56
N GLN A 227 2.25 5.77 -2.45
CA GLN A 227 2.22 6.37 -1.12
C GLN A 227 3.09 7.63 -1.03
N ASP A 228 2.60 8.69 -0.38
CA ASP A 228 3.40 9.89 -0.12
C ASP A 228 4.53 9.59 0.88
N PRO A 229 5.82 9.71 0.48
CA PRO A 229 6.94 9.35 1.33
C PRO A 229 7.29 10.44 2.38
N VAL A 230 6.61 11.60 2.32
CA VAL A 230 6.86 12.75 3.18
C VAL A 230 5.65 13.09 4.04
N ASN A 231 4.46 13.17 3.44
CA ASN A 231 3.25 13.62 4.10
C ASN A 231 2.36 12.44 4.52
N SER A 232 2.43 12.06 5.79
CA SER A 232 1.60 11.00 6.36
C SER A 232 0.09 11.29 6.31
N ASN A 233 -0.34 12.55 6.14
CA ASN A 233 -1.75 12.92 6.01
C ASN A 233 -2.28 12.74 4.58
N ARG A 234 -1.39 12.47 3.62
CA ARG A 234 -1.71 12.26 2.22
C ARG A 234 -1.45 10.79 1.88
N LEU A 235 -2.53 10.03 1.65
CA LEU A 235 -2.44 8.58 1.46
C LEU A 235 -1.57 8.18 0.25
N TYR A 236 -1.64 8.95 -0.84
CA TYR A 236 -0.85 8.75 -2.05
C TYR A 236 -0.57 10.07 -2.71
N TYR A 237 0.56 10.21 -3.41
CA TYR A 237 0.90 11.45 -4.12
C TYR A 237 0.70 11.38 -5.63
N ALA A 238 0.65 10.17 -6.16
CA ALA A 238 0.46 9.88 -7.57
C ALA A 238 -0.38 8.62 -7.75
N VAL A 239 -1.08 8.56 -8.89
CA VAL A 239 -1.72 7.34 -9.38
C VAL A 239 -1.17 7.04 -10.77
N VAL A 240 -0.70 5.82 -10.96
CA VAL A 240 -0.14 5.31 -12.20
C VAL A 240 -1.14 4.38 -12.86
N TYR A 241 -1.44 4.60 -14.13
CA TYR A 241 -2.35 3.76 -14.91
C TYR A 241 -1.57 2.84 -15.84
N VAL A 242 -1.60 1.54 -15.60
CA VAL A 242 -0.79 0.55 -16.33
C VAL A 242 -1.54 -0.72 -16.68
N THR A 243 -1.05 -1.40 -17.70
CA THR A 243 -1.48 -2.73 -18.17
C THR A 243 -0.25 -3.45 -18.68
N ASN A 244 -0.06 -4.73 -18.33
CA ASN A 244 1.12 -5.52 -18.72
C ASN A 244 2.46 -4.85 -18.34
N GLN A 245 2.55 -4.35 -17.10
CA GLN A 245 3.75 -3.67 -16.58
C GLN A 245 4.08 -4.11 -15.17
N THR A 246 5.32 -3.84 -14.79
CA THR A 246 5.79 -3.84 -13.41
C THR A 246 6.05 -2.40 -12.95
N ILE A 247 5.66 -2.09 -11.72
CA ILE A 247 6.04 -0.88 -11.01
C ILE A 247 6.94 -1.27 -9.84
N THR A 248 8.10 -0.62 -9.72
CA THR A 248 9.00 -0.80 -8.58
C THR A 248 9.39 0.52 -7.95
N THR A 249 9.34 0.61 -6.61
CA THR A 249 9.63 1.82 -5.83
C THR A 249 10.75 1.59 -4.82
N SER A 250 11.76 2.45 -4.87
CA SER A 250 12.78 2.60 -3.82
C SER A 250 12.53 3.89 -3.04
N GLY A 251 12.59 3.84 -1.71
CA GLY A 251 12.26 4.99 -0.86
C GLY A 251 12.98 4.99 0.48
N ASN A 252 13.13 6.17 1.05
CA ASN A 252 13.81 6.38 2.35
C ASN A 252 12.87 6.54 3.54
N ASN A 253 11.58 6.22 3.37
CA ASN A 253 10.52 6.42 4.35
C ASN A 253 10.23 5.21 5.26
N LEU A 254 10.76 4.02 4.95
CA LEU A 254 10.45 2.78 5.69
C LEU A 254 11.51 2.36 6.71
N GLN A 255 12.77 2.59 6.42
CA GLN A 255 13.90 2.09 7.20
C GLN A 255 14.96 3.19 7.29
N TYR A 256 14.80 4.08 8.27
CA TYR A 256 15.69 5.22 8.49
C TYR A 256 15.82 5.62 9.96
N PHE A 257 16.87 6.36 10.26
CA PHE A 257 17.04 7.18 11.47
C PHE A 257 17.34 8.63 11.07
N LEU A 258 17.32 9.55 12.03
CA LEU A 258 17.64 10.97 11.81
C LEU A 258 19.01 11.31 12.40
N TYR A 259 19.79 12.14 11.72
CA TYR A 259 20.95 12.81 12.31
C TYR A 259 21.03 14.23 11.78
N GLU A 260 21.04 15.20 12.68
CA GLU A 260 20.89 16.63 12.42
C GLU A 260 19.65 16.94 11.56
N GLY A 261 18.55 16.21 11.82
CA GLY A 261 17.29 16.33 11.07
C GLY A 261 17.31 15.73 9.65
N ILE A 262 18.42 15.09 9.23
CA ILE A 262 18.57 14.45 7.93
C ILE A 262 18.27 12.95 8.06
N ARG A 263 17.52 12.37 7.12
CA ARG A 263 17.23 10.92 7.08
C ARG A 263 18.44 10.13 6.56
N TYR A 264 18.86 9.13 7.32
CA TYR A 264 19.84 8.12 6.92
C TYR A 264 19.15 6.75 6.87
N HIS A 265 19.28 6.04 5.76
CA HIS A 265 18.45 4.88 5.43
C HIS A 265 19.24 3.71 4.83
N HIS A 266 18.55 2.59 4.60
CA HIS A 266 19.14 1.34 4.11
C HIS A 266 19.63 1.34 2.64
N ILE A 267 19.15 2.24 1.77
CA ILE A 267 19.64 2.35 0.38
C ILE A 267 20.97 3.11 0.34
N ILE A 268 22.08 2.41 0.13
CA ILE A 268 23.45 2.95 0.20
C ILE A 268 24.01 3.17 -1.20
N ASN A 269 24.64 4.32 -1.43
CA ASN A 269 25.44 4.54 -2.63
C ASN A 269 26.83 3.88 -2.44
N PRO A 270 27.20 2.87 -3.25
CA PRO A 270 28.46 2.14 -3.04
C PRO A 270 29.71 3.00 -3.25
N LYS A 271 29.62 4.04 -4.09
CA LYS A 271 30.75 4.94 -4.40
C LYS A 271 31.02 5.96 -3.29
N THR A 272 29.98 6.46 -2.63
CA THR A 272 30.12 7.40 -1.50
C THR A 272 30.14 6.71 -0.15
N LYS A 273 29.69 5.45 -0.09
CA LYS A 273 29.51 4.63 1.11
C LYS A 273 28.47 5.18 2.10
N MET A 274 27.62 6.09 1.63
CA MET A 274 26.62 6.80 2.41
C MET A 274 25.21 6.51 1.88
N PRO A 275 24.15 6.59 2.71
CA PRO A 275 22.78 6.57 2.25
C PRO A 275 22.52 7.66 1.21
N ALA A 276 21.84 7.30 0.13
CA ALA A 276 21.60 8.19 -0.99
C ALA A 276 20.56 9.28 -0.68
N ALA A 277 20.94 10.56 -0.73
CA ALA A 277 20.06 11.66 -0.37
C ALA A 277 19.45 12.40 -1.59
N ASN A 278 19.20 11.73 -2.71
CA ASN A 278 18.69 12.42 -3.91
C ASN A 278 17.16 12.59 -3.92
N TYR A 279 16.45 11.58 -3.43
CA TYR A 279 15.00 11.42 -3.52
C TYR A 279 14.42 10.94 -2.18
N HIS A 280 13.13 11.16 -1.97
CA HIS A 280 12.37 10.50 -0.90
C HIS A 280 11.76 9.18 -1.38
N ALA A 281 11.29 9.16 -2.62
CA ALA A 281 10.87 7.97 -3.35
C ALA A 281 11.25 8.13 -4.82
N LEU A 282 11.67 7.03 -5.44
CA LEU A 282 11.82 6.89 -6.88
C LEU A 282 11.06 5.63 -7.29
N THR A 283 10.09 5.81 -8.17
CA THR A 283 9.35 4.71 -8.76
C THR A 283 9.63 4.65 -10.24
N ILE A 284 9.93 3.46 -10.73
CA ILE A 284 10.12 3.18 -12.15
C ILE A 284 9.14 2.10 -12.62
N VAL A 285 8.79 2.16 -13.90
CA VAL A 285 7.85 1.26 -14.54
C VAL A 285 8.50 0.66 -15.76
N GLY A 286 8.36 -0.66 -15.93
CA GLY A 286 8.92 -1.40 -17.05
C GLY A 286 8.40 -2.83 -17.06
N LYS A 287 8.98 -3.70 -17.88
CA LYS A 287 8.45 -5.05 -18.10
C LYS A 287 9.04 -6.13 -17.19
N ASP A 288 10.33 -6.00 -16.88
CA ASP A 288 11.07 -6.97 -16.05
C ASP A 288 11.09 -6.49 -14.60
N ALA A 289 10.39 -7.22 -13.73
CA ALA A 289 10.28 -6.82 -12.34
C ALA A 289 11.60 -6.93 -11.56
N GLY A 290 12.47 -7.86 -11.93
CA GLY A 290 13.79 -8.02 -11.32
C GLY A 290 14.72 -6.88 -11.69
N ALA A 291 14.79 -6.55 -12.98
CA ALA A 291 15.57 -5.41 -13.46
C ALA A 291 15.08 -4.11 -12.81
N MET A 292 13.75 -3.88 -12.79
CA MET A 292 13.20 -2.66 -12.23
C MET A 292 13.50 -2.49 -10.72
N ASP A 293 13.62 -3.56 -9.94
CA ASP A 293 13.99 -3.51 -8.52
C ASP A 293 15.47 -3.14 -8.31
N ALA A 294 16.35 -3.74 -9.10
CA ALA A 294 17.77 -3.41 -9.08
C ALA A 294 18.02 -1.98 -9.59
N TYR A 295 17.43 -1.61 -10.72
CA TYR A 295 17.57 -0.28 -11.31
C TYR A 295 16.93 0.81 -10.45
N SER A 296 15.81 0.58 -9.77
CA SER A 296 15.25 1.60 -8.86
C SER A 296 16.22 1.88 -7.72
N THR A 297 16.87 0.84 -7.17
CA THR A 297 17.89 0.95 -6.13
C THR A 297 19.14 1.68 -6.64
N ALA A 298 19.61 1.34 -7.85
CA ALA A 298 20.75 1.97 -8.50
C ALA A 298 20.49 3.46 -8.76
N LEU A 299 19.40 3.77 -9.46
CA LEU A 299 19.00 5.13 -9.85
C LEU A 299 18.71 6.02 -8.64
N PHE A 300 18.17 5.45 -7.56
CA PHE A 300 17.99 6.17 -6.29
C PHE A 300 19.34 6.65 -5.73
N SER A 301 20.38 5.82 -5.91
CA SER A 301 21.74 6.07 -5.44
C SER A 301 22.60 6.90 -6.39
N MET A 302 22.30 6.88 -7.68
CA MET A 302 23.02 7.63 -8.72
C MET A 302 22.87 9.16 -8.54
N PRO A 303 23.86 9.95 -8.97
CA PRO A 303 23.69 11.40 -9.11
C PRO A 303 22.49 11.74 -10.00
N LYS A 304 21.72 12.76 -9.64
CA LYS A 304 20.50 13.17 -10.37
C LYS A 304 20.71 13.39 -11.88
N GLY A 305 21.91 13.82 -12.28
CA GLY A 305 22.26 14.05 -13.68
C GLY A 305 22.36 12.78 -14.53
N MET A 306 22.44 11.59 -13.91
CA MET A 306 22.52 10.30 -14.59
C MET A 306 21.16 9.60 -14.70
N LEU A 307 20.09 10.16 -14.11
CA LEU A 307 18.79 9.51 -14.05
C LEU A 307 18.26 9.18 -15.45
N ASP A 308 18.33 10.11 -16.40
CA ASP A 308 17.76 9.91 -17.73
C ASP A 308 18.52 8.82 -18.53
N GLU A 309 19.85 8.75 -18.37
CA GLU A 309 20.67 7.69 -18.97
C GLU A 309 20.38 6.33 -18.34
N GLY A 310 20.32 6.25 -17.00
CA GLY A 310 20.03 5.01 -16.31
C GLY A 310 18.61 4.49 -16.56
N LEU A 311 17.62 5.38 -16.72
CA LEU A 311 16.26 5.01 -17.13
C LEU A 311 16.24 4.43 -18.55
N ALA A 312 17.06 4.97 -19.47
CA ALA A 312 17.19 4.43 -20.81
C ALA A 312 17.87 3.06 -20.82
N GLN A 313 18.94 2.87 -20.02
CA GLN A 313 19.62 1.59 -19.83
C GLN A 313 18.69 0.53 -19.25
N ALA A 314 17.86 0.91 -18.27
CA ALA A 314 16.84 0.04 -17.69
C ALA A 314 15.69 -0.31 -18.64
N GLU A 315 15.63 0.30 -19.83
CA GLU A 315 14.49 0.28 -20.74
C GLU A 315 13.17 0.70 -20.04
N ALA A 316 13.26 1.62 -19.09
CA ALA A 316 12.12 2.07 -18.32
C ALA A 316 11.09 2.76 -19.24
N GLU A 317 9.83 2.39 -19.04
CA GLU A 317 8.70 2.99 -19.72
C GLU A 317 8.12 4.16 -18.91
N GLY A 318 8.23 4.10 -17.59
CA GLY A 318 7.74 5.10 -16.66
C GLY A 318 8.79 5.46 -15.62
N ALA A 319 8.88 6.73 -15.22
CA ALA A 319 9.57 7.10 -13.99
C ALA A 319 8.99 8.34 -13.35
N PHE A 320 8.86 8.29 -12.03
CA PHE A 320 8.46 9.42 -11.22
C PHE A 320 9.12 9.36 -9.85
N TYR A 321 9.39 10.53 -9.28
CA TYR A 321 10.08 10.62 -8.01
C TYR A 321 9.66 11.84 -7.22
N GLU A 322 9.82 11.72 -5.91
CA GLU A 322 9.67 12.81 -4.95
C GLU A 322 11.05 13.22 -4.40
N THR A 323 11.26 14.52 -4.20
CA THR A 323 12.51 15.13 -3.76
C THR A 323 12.35 15.83 -2.41
N HIS A 324 13.44 16.30 -1.80
CA HIS A 324 13.38 17.08 -0.54
C HIS A 324 12.57 18.38 -0.63
N THR A 325 12.24 18.84 -1.83
CA THR A 325 11.47 20.07 -2.05
C THR A 325 9.95 19.83 -2.14
N ASN A 326 9.46 18.62 -1.88
CA ASN A 326 8.06 18.23 -2.12
C ASN A 326 7.62 18.49 -3.57
N ASN A 327 8.56 18.26 -4.50
CA ASN A 327 8.36 18.41 -5.94
C ASN A 327 8.33 17.02 -6.58
N ILE A 328 7.16 16.71 -7.15
CA ILE A 328 6.92 15.48 -7.89
C ILE A 328 7.29 15.71 -9.34
N ILE A 329 8.16 14.87 -9.90
CA ILE A 329 8.58 14.97 -11.30
C ILE A 329 8.25 13.66 -12.01
N ASN A 330 7.47 13.74 -13.09
CA ASN A 330 7.30 12.65 -14.06
C ASN A 330 8.31 12.86 -15.20
N LYS A 331 9.12 11.84 -15.50
CA LYS A 331 10.18 11.92 -16.51
C LYS A 331 9.79 11.38 -17.88
N THR A 332 8.70 10.64 -17.98
CA THR A 332 8.38 9.86 -19.18
C THR A 332 6.91 10.02 -19.57
N GLU A 333 6.64 10.38 -20.83
CA GLU A 333 5.27 10.54 -21.34
C GLU A 333 4.60 9.22 -21.75
N LYS A 334 5.32 8.09 -21.72
CA LYS A 334 4.80 6.79 -22.19
C LYS A 334 3.70 6.22 -21.28
N ILE A 335 3.64 6.66 -20.02
CA ILE A 335 2.67 6.17 -19.03
C ILE A 335 1.87 7.34 -18.45
N ASN A 336 0.56 7.15 -18.33
CA ASN A 336 -0.32 8.14 -17.75
C ASN A 336 -0.18 8.14 -16.22
N ILE A 337 0.31 9.26 -15.67
CA ILE A 337 0.50 9.48 -14.24
C ILE A 337 -0.29 10.71 -13.85
N VAL A 338 -1.20 10.55 -12.90
CA VAL A 338 -2.00 11.65 -12.36
C VAL A 338 -1.46 12.03 -10.99
N LEU A 339 -1.02 13.28 -10.86
CA LEU A 339 -0.59 13.86 -9.60
C LEU A 339 -1.80 14.39 -8.83
N GLU A 340 -1.83 14.15 -7.51
CA GLU A 340 -3.00 14.50 -6.69
C GLU A 340 -3.29 16.00 -6.59
N ASN A 341 -2.34 16.88 -6.98
CA ASN A 341 -2.53 18.33 -7.01
C ASN A 341 -3.76 18.77 -7.86
N ASN A 342 -4.30 17.88 -8.70
CA ASN A 342 -5.47 18.11 -9.55
C ASN A 342 -6.80 17.51 -9.05
N ILE A 343 -6.81 16.63 -8.04
CA ILE A 343 -8.06 15.97 -7.59
C ILE A 343 -8.89 16.92 -6.71
N GLU A 344 -8.24 17.78 -5.91
CA GLU A 344 -8.95 18.83 -5.17
C GLU A 344 -9.67 19.83 -6.10
N GLY A 345 -9.05 20.16 -7.24
CA GLY A 345 -9.64 21.05 -8.25
C GLY A 345 -10.84 20.44 -8.96
N ALA A 346 -10.76 19.17 -9.34
CA ALA A 346 -11.87 18.42 -9.93
C ALA A 346 -13.04 18.29 -8.94
N ASN A 347 -12.74 18.02 -7.66
CA ASN A 347 -13.75 18.00 -6.59
C ASN A 347 -14.37 19.39 -6.35
N LYS A 348 -13.60 20.49 -6.45
CA LYS A 348 -14.14 21.85 -6.38
C LYS A 348 -15.06 22.16 -7.56
N ILE A 349 -14.67 21.83 -8.79
CA ILE A 349 -15.48 22.07 -9.99
C ILE A 349 -16.78 21.26 -9.93
N GLY A 350 -16.73 19.98 -9.54
CA GLY A 350 -17.92 19.16 -9.30
C GLY A 350 -18.84 19.77 -8.23
N ARG A 351 -18.27 20.26 -7.12
CA ARG A 351 -19.02 20.96 -6.06
C ARG A 351 -19.70 22.24 -6.58
N TYR A 352 -19.01 23.07 -7.37
CA TYR A 352 -19.59 24.29 -7.94
C TYR A 352 -20.63 24.01 -9.03
N LEU A 353 -20.48 22.94 -9.82
CA LEU A 353 -21.47 22.50 -10.79
C LEU A 353 -22.76 22.03 -10.13
N ILE A 354 -22.67 21.23 -9.05
CA ILE A 354 -23.83 20.76 -8.30
C ILE A 354 -24.53 21.93 -7.59
N LEU A 355 -23.76 22.85 -6.98
CA LEU A 355 -24.30 24.09 -6.40
C LEU A 355 -25.00 24.95 -7.46
N GLY A 356 -24.38 25.14 -8.62
CA GLY A 356 -24.93 25.90 -9.74
C GLY A 356 -26.25 25.31 -10.27
N LEU A 357 -26.29 23.99 -10.47
CA LEU A 357 -27.51 23.27 -10.89
C LEU A 357 -28.63 23.39 -9.84
N SER A 358 -28.30 23.28 -8.56
CA SER A 358 -29.26 23.40 -7.46
C SER A 358 -29.88 24.80 -7.41
N ILE A 359 -29.06 25.84 -7.52
CA ILE A 359 -29.52 27.25 -7.57
C ILE A 359 -30.40 27.49 -8.81
N PHE A 360 -30.02 26.92 -9.97
CA PHE A 360 -30.78 27.07 -11.21
C PHE A 360 -32.17 26.43 -11.14
N VAL A 361 -32.28 25.23 -10.57
CA VAL A 361 -33.57 24.56 -10.35
C VAL A 361 -34.47 25.35 -9.40
N ILE A 362 -33.90 25.89 -8.31
CA ILE A 362 -34.63 26.77 -7.38
C ILE A 362 -35.13 28.03 -8.08
N ALA A 363 -34.30 28.65 -8.94
CA ALA A 363 -34.70 29.85 -9.69
C ALA A 363 -35.85 29.56 -10.67
N ILE A 364 -35.82 28.41 -11.38
CA ILE A 364 -36.91 27.98 -12.26
C ILE A 364 -38.21 27.77 -11.47
N LEU A 365 -38.14 27.13 -10.31
CA LEU A 365 -39.31 26.92 -9.46
C LEU A 365 -39.89 28.25 -8.98
N ILE A 366 -39.06 29.19 -8.53
CA ILE A 366 -39.50 30.53 -8.11
C ILE A 366 -40.15 31.29 -9.28
N ILE A 367 -39.49 31.33 -10.44
CA ILE A 367 -40.02 32.01 -11.64
C ILE A 367 -41.33 31.36 -12.10
N GLY A 368 -41.42 30.03 -12.13
CA GLY A 368 -42.64 29.29 -12.45
C GLY A 368 -43.78 29.64 -11.49
N THR A 369 -43.47 29.73 -10.19
CA THR A 369 -44.46 30.12 -9.16
C THR A 369 -44.93 31.56 -9.35
N ILE A 370 -44.03 32.49 -9.69
CA ILE A 370 -44.36 33.90 -9.98
C ILE A 370 -45.19 34.03 -11.26
N LEU A 371 -44.85 33.27 -12.32
CA LEU A 371 -45.61 33.26 -13.58
C LEU A 371 -47.01 32.69 -13.39
N LEU A 372 -47.15 31.61 -12.63
CA LEU A 372 -48.45 31.07 -12.21
C LEU A 372 -49.24 32.08 -11.37
N TYR A 373 -48.58 32.87 -10.53
CA TYR A 373 -49.21 33.94 -9.75
C TYR A 373 -49.67 35.13 -10.62
N LYS A 374 -48.86 35.55 -11.60
CA LYS A 374 -49.18 36.64 -12.53
C LYS A 374 -50.29 36.25 -13.51
N ASN A 375 -50.42 34.97 -13.87
CA ASN A 375 -51.46 34.48 -14.75
C ASN A 375 -52.80 34.24 -14.02
N LYS A 376 -53.12 35.10 -13.03
CA LYS A 376 -54.45 35.23 -12.43
C LYS A 376 -55.43 35.84 -13.46
N GLN A 377 -55.80 35.03 -14.45
CA GLN A 377 -57.06 35.19 -15.17
C GLN A 377 -57.84 33.88 -15.32
N THR A 378 -57.43 32.80 -14.65
CA THR A 378 -58.22 31.56 -14.58
C THR A 378 -58.59 31.22 -13.14
N SER A 379 -59.90 31.27 -12.90
CA SER A 379 -60.78 30.93 -11.77
C SER A 379 -60.39 29.80 -10.78
N PHE A 380 -59.15 29.66 -10.33
CA PHE A 380 -58.80 28.70 -9.27
C PHE A 380 -58.81 29.35 -7.88
N LYS A 381 -59.99 29.36 -7.25
CA LYS A 381 -60.17 29.59 -5.81
C LYS A 381 -59.79 28.33 -5.02
N ARG A 382 -58.49 28.06 -4.83
CA ARG A 382 -58.04 27.13 -3.79
C ARG A 382 -56.86 27.72 -3.03
N PRO A 383 -57.11 28.52 -1.97
CA PRO A 383 -56.05 29.07 -1.12
C PRO A 383 -55.23 27.98 -0.41
N GLU A 384 -55.75 26.76 -0.30
CA GLU A 384 -55.03 25.61 0.27
C GLU A 384 -53.87 25.13 -0.62
N LEU A 385 -54.06 25.09 -1.95
CA LEU A 385 -53.02 24.65 -2.88
C LEU A 385 -51.77 25.55 -2.81
N PHE A 386 -51.95 26.84 -2.52
CA PHE A 386 -50.84 27.78 -2.33
C PHE A 386 -50.10 27.55 -1.02
N LYS A 387 -50.81 27.18 0.05
CA LYS A 387 -50.17 26.81 1.32
C LYS A 387 -49.39 25.51 1.15
N ASP A 388 -49.96 24.54 0.44
CA ASP A 388 -49.32 23.24 0.19
C ASP A 388 -48.08 23.39 -0.69
N LEU A 389 -48.13 24.22 -1.74
CA LEU A 389 -46.96 24.48 -2.60
C LEU A 389 -45.86 25.24 -1.85
N ALA A 390 -46.22 26.24 -1.04
CA ALA A 390 -45.26 26.97 -0.21
C ALA A 390 -44.63 26.04 0.84
N LEU A 391 -45.42 25.19 1.49
CA LEU A 391 -44.94 24.19 2.43
C LEU A 391 -44.01 23.18 1.75
N PHE A 392 -44.35 22.72 0.55
CA PHE A 392 -43.53 21.79 -0.24
C PHE A 392 -42.19 22.40 -0.63
N ILE A 393 -42.15 23.67 -1.04
CA ILE A 393 -40.90 24.39 -1.34
C ILE A 393 -40.06 24.59 -0.07
N ILE A 394 -40.69 24.94 1.06
CA ILE A 394 -39.98 25.06 2.34
C ILE A 394 -39.40 23.72 2.78
N LEU A 395 -40.13 22.62 2.61
CA LEU A 395 -39.65 21.27 2.90
C LEU A 395 -38.50 20.88 1.98
N ILE A 396 -38.58 21.12 0.67
CA ILE A 396 -37.47 20.86 -0.25
C ILE A 396 -36.24 21.69 0.10
N LEU A 397 -36.41 22.96 0.50
CA LEU A 397 -35.28 23.80 0.92
C LEU A 397 -34.70 23.31 2.26
N ALA A 398 -35.53 22.96 3.24
CA ALA A 398 -35.07 22.47 4.54
C ALA A 398 -34.35 21.13 4.42
N PHE A 399 -34.94 20.17 3.69
CA PHE A 399 -34.33 18.86 3.45
C PHE A 399 -33.14 18.95 2.49
N GLY A 400 -33.22 19.76 1.44
CA GLY A 400 -32.14 19.96 0.48
C GLY A 400 -30.92 20.64 1.10
N VAL A 401 -31.13 21.73 1.87
CA VAL A 401 -30.05 22.39 2.61
C VAL A 401 -29.53 21.49 3.73
N GLY A 402 -30.39 20.77 4.44
CA GLY A 402 -30.00 19.80 5.45
C GLY A 402 -29.15 18.66 4.88
N TYR A 403 -29.57 18.09 3.75
CA TYR A 403 -28.85 17.04 3.02
C TYR A 403 -27.51 17.55 2.48
N LEU A 404 -27.49 18.74 1.87
CA LEU A 404 -26.27 19.36 1.37
C LEU A 404 -25.28 19.68 2.51
N ASN A 405 -25.77 20.20 3.64
CA ASN A 405 -24.94 20.48 4.81
C ASN A 405 -24.45 19.20 5.50
N TYR A 406 -25.27 18.14 5.52
CA TYR A 406 -24.89 16.85 6.07
C TYR A 406 -23.79 16.17 5.25
N HIS A 407 -23.90 16.20 3.92
CA HIS A 407 -23.06 15.41 3.03
C HIS A 407 -21.84 16.15 2.48
N PHE A 408 -21.88 17.49 2.38
CA PHE A 408 -20.87 18.27 1.66
C PHE A 408 -20.14 19.34 2.48
N TRP A 409 -20.56 19.65 3.72
CA TRP A 409 -19.85 20.62 4.57
C TRP A 409 -18.80 19.92 5.46
N PRO A 410 -17.56 20.43 5.56
CA PRO A 410 -16.56 19.86 6.47
C PRO A 410 -17.04 19.97 7.92
N LYS A 411 -17.39 18.83 8.53
CA LYS A 411 -17.63 18.74 9.98
C LYS A 411 -16.32 18.42 10.69
N ALA A 412 -16.24 18.76 11.98
CA ALA A 412 -15.07 18.44 12.79
C ALA A 412 -14.88 16.92 12.92
N ASN A 413 -13.64 16.49 13.11
CA ASN A 413 -13.33 15.10 13.45
C ASN A 413 -13.88 14.78 14.85
N PRO A 414 -14.26 13.51 15.12
CA PRO A 414 -14.65 13.11 16.47
C PRO A 414 -13.44 13.17 17.40
N SER A 415 -13.67 13.52 18.67
CA SER A 415 -12.65 13.44 19.73
C SER A 415 -12.75 12.12 20.48
N ILE A 416 -13.95 11.53 20.55
CA ILE A 416 -14.22 10.29 21.29
C ILE A 416 -15.03 9.34 20.43
N ALA A 417 -14.73 8.05 20.50
CA ALA A 417 -15.62 6.97 20.10
C ALA A 417 -15.91 6.03 21.27
N GLU A 418 -17.15 5.55 21.36
CA GLU A 418 -17.63 4.62 22.39
C GLU A 418 -18.07 3.33 21.71
N ILE A 419 -17.43 2.21 22.08
CA ILE A 419 -17.77 0.87 21.61
C ILE A 419 -18.67 0.23 22.69
N ASN A 420 -19.93 0.01 22.32
CA ASN A 420 -20.99 -0.43 23.21
C ASN A 420 -21.43 -1.86 22.90
N TYR A 421 -21.73 -2.62 23.95
CA TYR A 421 -22.40 -3.92 23.85
C TYR A 421 -23.63 -3.90 24.76
N LYS A 422 -24.80 -4.26 24.22
CA LYS A 422 -26.10 -4.23 24.94
C LYS A 422 -26.36 -2.91 25.69
N LEU A 423 -26.12 -1.79 25.02
CA LEU A 423 -26.30 -0.40 25.53
C LEU A 423 -25.32 0.03 26.63
N GLU A 424 -24.33 -0.79 26.97
CA GLU A 424 -23.27 -0.40 27.90
C GLU A 424 -21.96 -0.15 27.15
N THR A 425 -21.23 0.90 27.54
CA THR A 425 -19.92 1.20 26.97
C THR A 425 -18.85 0.29 27.57
N TYR A 426 -18.23 -0.54 26.72
CA TYR A 426 -17.15 -1.44 27.12
C TYR A 426 -15.79 -0.81 26.87
N VAL A 427 -15.65 -0.03 25.80
CA VAL A 427 -14.40 0.62 25.43
C VAL A 427 -14.67 2.05 24.98
N THR A 428 -13.82 2.97 25.43
CA THR A 428 -13.79 4.36 24.98
C THR A 428 -12.46 4.62 24.28
N VAL A 429 -12.51 5.10 23.05
CA VAL A 429 -11.36 5.54 22.26
C VAL A 429 -11.31 7.05 22.33
N ASP A 430 -10.21 7.59 22.84
CA ASP A 430 -9.94 9.02 22.86
C ASP A 430 -8.92 9.34 21.76
N PHE A 431 -9.40 9.99 20.70
CA PHE A 431 -8.59 10.30 19.54
C PHE A 431 -7.58 11.43 19.81
N ASP A 432 -7.93 12.37 20.70
CA ASP A 432 -7.06 13.50 21.04
C ASP A 432 -5.87 13.05 21.90
N MET A 433 -6.11 12.13 22.83
CA MET A 433 -5.08 11.51 23.67
C MET A 433 -4.42 10.27 23.06
N GLN A 434 -4.87 9.84 21.88
CA GLN A 434 -4.45 8.61 21.20
C GLN A 434 -4.45 7.40 22.15
N SER A 435 -5.55 7.23 22.89
CA SER A 435 -5.65 6.22 23.96
C SER A 435 -6.94 5.41 23.89
N ILE A 436 -6.87 4.17 24.36
CA ILE A 436 -8.01 3.25 24.47
C ILE A 436 -8.23 2.94 25.95
N ASN A 437 -9.42 3.24 26.45
CA ASN A 437 -9.83 2.99 27.82
C ASN A 437 -10.86 1.85 27.86
N ILE A 438 -10.51 0.75 28.55
CA ILE A 438 -11.40 -0.39 28.75
C ILE A 438 -12.21 -0.15 30.02
N ASN A 439 -13.52 0.07 29.86
CA ASN A 439 -14.44 0.38 30.96
C ASN A 439 -15.00 -0.89 31.60
N LYS A 440 -15.17 -1.97 30.83
CA LYS A 440 -15.74 -3.26 31.27
C LYS A 440 -15.07 -4.43 30.55
N GLN A 441 -14.96 -5.58 31.21
CA GLN A 441 -14.44 -6.83 30.65
C GLN A 441 -15.53 -7.91 30.61
N GLN A 442 -15.53 -8.76 29.58
CA GLN A 442 -16.37 -9.96 29.47
C GLN A 442 -15.71 -11.11 30.28
N SER A 443 -16.49 -12.01 30.91
CA SER A 443 -16.01 -12.91 31.99
C SER A 443 -14.98 -13.99 31.57
N GLN A 444 -14.28 -14.54 32.58
CA GLN A 444 -13.06 -15.37 32.48
C GLN A 444 -13.24 -16.81 31.96
N ASP A 445 -14.48 -17.32 31.82
CA ASP A 445 -14.79 -18.68 31.33
C ASP A 445 -14.78 -18.82 29.80
N TYR A 446 -14.29 -17.79 29.10
CA TYR A 446 -14.15 -17.78 27.64
C TYR A 446 -12.66 -17.58 27.32
N PRO A 447 -12.02 -18.49 26.56
CA PRO A 447 -10.57 -18.48 26.38
C PRO A 447 -10.05 -17.22 25.65
N ARG A 448 -8.79 -16.90 25.98
CA ARG A 448 -7.97 -15.68 25.78
C ARG A 448 -7.75 -15.24 24.32
N TYR A 449 -7.91 -13.94 24.04
CA TYR A 449 -6.91 -12.87 23.76
C TYR A 449 -5.92 -13.09 22.60
N GLU A 450 -6.06 -12.27 21.56
CA GLU A 450 -4.93 -11.55 20.98
C GLU A 450 -5.24 -10.04 21.01
N ILE A 451 -4.62 -9.34 21.96
CA ILE A 451 -4.49 -7.88 21.93
C ILE A 451 -3.32 -7.61 21.00
N ILE A 452 -3.59 -7.56 19.69
CA ILE A 452 -2.62 -7.08 18.70
C ILE A 452 -2.63 -5.57 18.81
N ASP A 453 -1.63 -5.04 19.53
CA ASP A 453 -1.31 -3.63 19.65
C ASP A 453 -2.43 -2.77 20.28
N LEU A 454 -2.26 -2.43 21.57
CA LEU A 454 -3.18 -1.59 22.40
C LEU A 454 -3.56 -0.22 21.79
N LYS A 455 -3.09 0.10 20.59
CA LYS A 455 -3.32 1.37 19.89
C LYS A 455 -4.18 1.25 18.63
N HIS A 456 -4.49 0.07 18.11
CA HIS A 456 -5.15 0.01 16.80
C HIS A 456 -6.33 -0.96 16.71
N PHE A 457 -6.48 -1.91 17.65
CA PHE A 457 -7.56 -2.88 17.59
C PHE A 457 -8.29 -3.06 18.93
N VAL A 458 -9.60 -3.26 18.86
CA VAL A 458 -10.48 -3.60 19.97
C VAL A 458 -11.40 -4.74 19.55
N THR A 459 -11.38 -5.84 20.29
CA THR A 459 -12.26 -6.98 20.04
C THR A 459 -13.38 -7.04 21.08
N ILE A 460 -14.63 -7.18 20.63
CA ILE A 460 -15.81 -7.39 21.49
C ILE A 460 -16.55 -8.66 21.05
N LEU A 461 -16.89 -9.54 22.00
CA LEU A 461 -17.75 -10.69 21.71
C LEU A 461 -19.21 -10.26 21.61
N GLY A 462 -19.81 -10.52 20.45
CA GLY A 462 -21.21 -10.26 20.13
C GLY A 462 -22.16 -11.40 20.46
N ASP A 463 -23.46 -11.18 20.37
CA ASP A 463 -24.49 -12.20 20.69
C ASP A 463 -24.64 -13.30 19.64
N TYR A 464 -24.17 -13.09 18.41
CA TYR A 464 -24.37 -14.05 17.33
C TYR A 464 -23.52 -15.30 17.57
N LYS A 465 -24.06 -16.48 17.23
CA LYS A 465 -23.36 -17.75 17.43
C LYS A 465 -23.31 -18.58 16.15
N ILE A 466 -22.15 -19.18 15.89
CA ILE A 466 -21.93 -20.21 14.86
C ILE A 466 -21.39 -21.44 15.59
N ASN A 467 -21.97 -22.61 15.34
CA ASN A 467 -21.58 -23.85 16.03
C ASN A 467 -21.58 -23.72 17.58
N ASN A 468 -22.50 -22.91 18.12
CA ASN A 468 -22.62 -22.57 19.54
C ASN A 468 -21.53 -21.65 20.12
N GLU A 469 -20.61 -21.16 19.29
CA GLU A 469 -19.55 -20.21 19.65
C GLU A 469 -19.93 -18.78 19.27
N ARG A 470 -19.78 -17.85 20.22
CA ARG A 470 -20.10 -16.42 20.00
C ARG A 470 -19.10 -15.81 19.03
N GLN A 471 -19.58 -14.95 18.14
CA GLN A 471 -18.76 -14.30 17.13
C GLN A 471 -18.09 -13.04 17.70
N GLU A 472 -16.85 -12.81 17.27
CA GLU A 472 -16.07 -11.62 17.62
C GLU A 472 -16.37 -10.49 16.65
N VAL A 473 -16.47 -9.26 17.17
CA VAL A 473 -16.51 -8.02 16.40
C VAL A 473 -15.17 -7.32 16.62
N VAL A 474 -14.33 -7.32 15.59
CA VAL A 474 -13.00 -6.70 15.62
C VAL A 474 -13.11 -5.28 15.07
N VAL A 475 -12.85 -4.32 15.95
CA VAL A 475 -12.92 -2.89 15.68
C VAL A 475 -11.50 -2.35 15.49
N GLU A 476 -11.23 -1.74 14.36
CA GLU A 476 -9.94 -1.16 14.02
C GLU A 476 -10.01 0.37 14.12
N ILE A 477 -8.97 0.96 14.71
CA ILE A 477 -8.91 2.37 15.11
C ILE A 477 -7.75 3.03 14.39
N ASN A 478 -8.04 4.16 13.74
CA ASN A 478 -7.04 5.04 13.14
C ASN A 478 -6.97 6.35 13.93
N PHE A 479 -5.97 6.45 14.78
CA PHE A 479 -5.69 7.65 15.58
C PHE A 479 -5.18 8.85 14.76
N VAL A 480 -4.82 8.65 13.49
CA VAL A 480 -4.38 9.73 12.60
C VAL A 480 -5.58 10.40 11.93
N THR A 481 -6.58 9.63 11.51
CA THR A 481 -7.78 10.16 10.83
C THR A 481 -8.98 10.36 11.76
N ASN A 482 -8.89 9.90 13.02
CA ASN A 482 -9.99 9.83 13.98
C ASN A 482 -11.16 8.98 13.47
N GLU A 483 -10.83 7.87 12.83
CA GLU A 483 -11.80 6.97 12.21
C GLU A 483 -11.70 5.57 12.80
N ILE A 484 -12.82 4.86 12.72
CA ILE A 484 -12.95 3.47 13.13
C ILE A 484 -13.62 2.69 12.00
N ARG A 485 -13.24 1.42 11.84
CA ARG A 485 -13.97 0.45 11.03
C ARG A 485 -14.17 -0.84 11.79
N VAL A 486 -15.12 -1.66 11.33
CA VAL A 486 -15.19 -3.07 11.73
C VAL A 486 -14.48 -3.88 10.65
N SER A 487 -13.48 -4.67 11.05
CA SER A 487 -12.67 -5.45 10.11
C SER A 487 -13.45 -6.65 9.61
N GLU A 488 -13.97 -6.59 8.37
CA GLU A 488 -14.75 -7.68 7.76
C GLU A 488 -13.94 -8.98 7.60
N GLU A 489 -12.64 -8.87 7.37
CA GLU A 489 -11.71 -10.01 7.28
C GLU A 489 -11.63 -10.80 8.60
N ASN A 490 -11.61 -10.08 9.72
CA ASN A 490 -11.57 -10.66 11.07
C ASN A 490 -12.96 -10.83 11.69
N SER A 491 -14.02 -10.45 10.97
CA SER A 491 -15.42 -10.50 11.40
C SER A 491 -16.34 -10.96 10.27
N PRO A 492 -16.05 -12.09 9.60
CA PRO A 492 -16.65 -12.47 8.32
C PRO A 492 -18.16 -12.75 8.37
N HIS A 493 -18.73 -12.86 9.58
CA HIS A 493 -20.14 -13.15 9.81
C HIS A 493 -20.90 -12.02 10.49
N ASN A 494 -20.31 -10.82 10.56
CA ASN A 494 -20.92 -9.65 11.18
C ASN A 494 -21.48 -8.69 10.14
N PHE A 495 -22.77 -8.37 10.24
CA PHE A 495 -23.39 -7.37 9.38
C PHE A 495 -23.41 -6.02 10.10
N CYS A 496 -22.58 -5.07 9.66
CA CYS A 496 -22.52 -3.72 10.22
C CYS A 496 -23.10 -2.68 9.25
N SER A 497 -23.80 -1.68 9.79
CA SER A 497 -24.55 -0.68 9.01
C SER A 497 -23.70 0.24 8.11
N LEU A 498 -22.38 0.30 8.35
CA LEU A 498 -21.44 1.11 7.60
C LEU A 498 -20.20 0.26 7.29
N GLN A 499 -19.77 0.27 6.03
CA GLN A 499 -18.58 -0.42 5.55
C GLN A 499 -17.45 0.60 5.34
N GLY A 500 -16.23 0.23 5.75
CA GLY A 500 -15.05 1.08 5.65
C GLY A 500 -14.80 1.98 6.87
N TRP A 501 -13.78 2.82 6.75
CA TRP A 501 -13.37 3.78 7.79
C TRP A 501 -14.39 4.88 7.96
N THR A 502 -14.78 5.15 9.21
CA THR A 502 -15.65 6.28 9.52
C THR A 502 -15.33 6.88 10.88
N GLY A 503 -15.32 8.21 10.97
CA GLY A 503 -15.35 8.95 12.23
C GLY A 503 -16.75 9.48 12.57
N ARG A 504 -17.78 9.02 11.84
CA ARG A 504 -19.14 9.61 11.86
C ARG A 504 -20.24 8.58 11.65
N GLY A 505 -21.41 8.87 12.20
CA GLY A 505 -22.57 7.97 12.12
C GLY A 505 -22.35 6.73 13.00
N ALA A 506 -23.42 6.23 13.62
CA ALA A 506 -23.29 5.03 14.43
C ALA A 506 -23.00 3.81 13.54
N ILE A 507 -22.01 3.01 13.90
CA ILE A 507 -21.82 1.68 13.31
C ILE A 507 -22.65 0.73 14.17
N ILE A 508 -23.65 0.08 13.57
CA ILE A 508 -24.54 -0.86 14.25
C ILE A 508 -24.28 -2.24 13.67
N CYS A 509 -23.72 -3.14 14.47
CA CYS A 509 -23.40 -4.50 14.07
C CYS A 509 -24.46 -5.47 14.59
N MET A 510 -25.31 -5.93 13.68
CA MET A 510 -26.31 -6.96 13.94
C MET A 510 -25.87 -8.30 13.33
N PRO A 511 -26.21 -9.45 13.95
CA PRO A 511 -27.01 -9.61 15.16
C PRO A 511 -26.18 -9.61 16.47
N ASN A 512 -24.98 -9.01 16.44
CA ASN A 512 -24.04 -9.05 17.57
C ASN A 512 -24.31 -8.07 18.71
N ASN A 513 -25.27 -7.14 18.56
CA ASN A 513 -25.58 -6.10 19.55
C ASN A 513 -24.37 -5.25 19.95
N VAL A 514 -23.47 -5.02 19.00
CA VAL A 514 -22.33 -4.11 19.14
C VAL A 514 -22.63 -2.82 18.38
N THR A 515 -22.45 -1.68 19.05
CA THR A 515 -22.68 -0.36 18.46
C THR A 515 -21.52 0.58 18.75
N ILE A 516 -21.01 1.25 17.74
CA ILE A 516 -19.95 2.26 17.87
C ILE A 516 -20.55 3.64 17.65
N THR A 517 -20.36 4.55 18.60
CA THR A 517 -20.89 5.93 18.54
C THR A 517 -19.77 6.95 18.69
N PHE A 518 -19.86 8.07 17.98
CA PHE A 518 -18.84 9.12 17.97
C PHE A 518 -19.33 10.39 18.67
N ARG A 519 -18.42 11.09 19.37
CA ARG A 519 -18.66 12.39 20.01
C ARG A 519 -17.53 13.36 19.66
N SER A 520 -17.84 14.66 19.53
CA SER A 520 -16.86 15.73 19.31
C SER A 520 -16.67 16.54 20.60
N GLY A 521 -15.44 16.93 20.90
CA GLY A 521 -14.99 17.38 22.24
C GLY A 521 -15.47 18.75 22.70
N ASN A 522 -16.44 19.36 22.02
CA ASN A 522 -17.11 20.56 22.50
C ASN A 522 -18.62 20.36 22.38
N ASN A 523 -19.30 20.59 23.50
CA ASN A 523 -20.76 20.71 23.60
C ASN A 523 -21.32 21.65 22.50
N PHE A 524 -22.60 21.41 22.17
CA PHE A 524 -23.47 22.03 21.14
C PHE A 524 -23.38 21.31 19.78
N ASP A 525 -24.40 20.63 19.23
CA ASP A 525 -25.86 20.68 19.43
C ASP A 525 -26.46 19.26 19.21
N LEU A 526 -27.22 18.72 20.16
CA LEU A 526 -28.67 18.85 20.38
C LEU A 526 -29.55 18.03 19.43
N ILE A 527 -30.27 17.11 20.07
CA ILE A 527 -31.46 16.36 19.68
C ILE A 527 -32.42 17.21 18.82
N LEU A 528 -32.78 16.71 17.64
CA LEU A 528 -34.15 16.44 17.17
C LEU A 528 -34.15 15.62 15.88
#